data_AF-A0A970KYN2-F1
#
_entry.id   AF-A0A970KYN2-F1
#
_cell.length_a   1.000
_cell.length_b   1.000
_cell.length_c   1.000
_cell.angle_alpha   90.00
_cell.angle_beta   90.00
_cell.angle_gamma   90.00
#
_symmetry.space_group_name_H-M   'P 1'
#
loop_
_entity.id
_entity.type
_entity.pdbx_description
1 polymer ?
#
loop_
_entity_poly.entity_id
_entity_poly.type
_entity_poly.pdbx_seq_one_letter_code
_entity_poly.pdbx_strand_id
1 'polypeptide(L)'
;MIDHRISWLICVLTVAVALVWSLGSAVWAADPDWIRSLRLSLLKDKYVLLSPEVYEALEDLNGIMDKDVVLWVASMYDPDSGGFYYARSAIGRPGFAADIESTSQALGFMRSHGMFNDMPAHIRQKLITFFQSRQDPVTGYFFDPQFGSNVSNAKRSRNLYQAVGALQSLGAEPLHPLPYSPQRQISRISLADLFAWLGYQRLGDLAPYRQISMAHPVPGGGVNIPTLPEYLRSAEALGQWLESLDWVNHPWSAGHNVSSARSEITQVGLLDVVYEFIEGIQNPETGLWGPGRTLEEVSAALKLSGYFS
;
A
#
# COMPACT_ATOMS: atom_id res chain seq x y z
N MET A 1 -77.94 13.53 -0.72
CA MET A 1 -77.31 14.68 -1.39
C MET A 1 -76.19 15.16 -0.49
N ILE A 2 -74.95 14.77 -0.79
CA ILE A 2 -73.78 15.22 -0.04
C ILE A 2 -73.53 16.67 -0.46
N ASP A 3 -73.51 17.57 0.52
CA ASP A 3 -73.50 19.01 0.35
C ASP A 3 -72.23 19.46 -0.41
N HIS A 4 -72.39 19.93 -1.64
CA HIS A 4 -71.28 20.37 -2.51
C HIS A 4 -70.41 21.48 -1.87
N ARG A 5 -70.92 22.18 -0.85
CA ARG A 5 -70.16 23.18 -0.08
C ARG A 5 -69.08 22.55 0.81
N ILE A 6 -69.30 21.33 1.32
CA ILE A 6 -68.33 20.63 2.17
C ILE A 6 -67.18 20.07 1.32
N SER A 7 -67.46 19.56 0.12
CA SER A 7 -66.42 19.08 -0.81
C SER A 7 -65.51 20.20 -1.32
N TRP A 8 -66.05 21.41 -1.54
CA TRP A 8 -65.24 22.55 -1.97
C TRP A 8 -64.32 23.07 -0.86
N LEU A 9 -64.83 23.15 0.39
CA LEU A 9 -64.04 23.52 1.57
C LEU A 9 -62.89 22.53 1.83
N ILE A 10 -63.15 21.22 1.67
CA ILE A 10 -62.12 20.18 1.80
C ILE A 10 -61.06 20.31 0.69
N CYS A 11 -61.46 20.56 -0.56
CA CYS A 11 -60.49 20.79 -1.65
C CYS A 11 -59.65 22.05 -1.44
N VAL A 12 -60.24 23.17 -1.00
CA VAL A 12 -59.49 24.41 -0.73
C VAL A 12 -58.55 24.24 0.46
N LEU A 13 -58.96 23.54 1.52
CA LEU A 13 -58.09 23.22 2.66
C LEU A 13 -56.96 22.27 2.28
N THR A 14 -57.21 21.29 1.42
CA THR A 14 -56.18 20.34 0.95
C THR A 14 -55.16 21.03 0.05
N VAL A 15 -55.60 21.94 -0.83
CA VAL A 15 -54.73 22.76 -1.67
C VAL A 15 -53.95 23.79 -0.84
N ALA A 16 -54.57 24.39 0.18
CA ALA A 16 -53.90 25.32 1.10
C ALA A 16 -52.85 24.61 1.96
N VAL A 17 -53.12 23.40 2.47
CA VAL A 17 -52.15 22.60 3.23
C VAL A 17 -51.01 22.09 2.33
N ALA A 18 -51.30 21.70 1.09
CA ALA A 18 -50.28 21.33 0.10
C ALA A 18 -49.43 22.53 -0.35
N LEU A 19 -50.02 23.74 -0.44
CA LEU A 19 -49.29 24.98 -0.70
C LEU A 19 -48.46 25.41 0.52
N VAL A 20 -48.94 25.23 1.75
CA VAL A 20 -48.17 25.51 2.97
C VAL A 20 -47.01 24.52 3.14
N TRP A 21 -47.16 23.25 2.75
CA TRP A 21 -46.05 22.27 2.73
C TRP A 21 -45.06 22.48 1.56
N SER A 22 -45.52 22.97 0.42
CA SER A 22 -44.64 23.30 -0.73
C SER A 22 -44.02 24.70 -0.66
N LEU A 23 -44.57 25.62 0.14
CA LEU A 23 -43.96 26.92 0.45
C LEU A 23 -43.14 26.90 1.75
N GLY A 24 -43.41 25.97 2.67
CA GLY A 24 -42.63 25.77 3.90
C GLY A 24 -41.31 25.00 3.72
N SER A 25 -41.08 24.43 2.54
CA SER A 25 -39.83 23.76 2.17
C SER A 25 -38.78 24.70 1.54
N ALA A 26 -39.09 25.99 1.39
CA ALA A 26 -38.20 26.99 0.79
C ALA A 26 -37.44 27.87 1.80
N VAL A 27 -37.58 27.67 3.12
CA VAL A 27 -36.78 28.43 4.10
C VAL A 27 -35.34 27.89 4.20
N TRP A 28 -35.16 26.58 4.03
CA TRP A 28 -33.84 25.92 4.08
C TRP A 28 -32.96 26.20 2.85
N ALA A 29 -33.58 26.59 1.73
CA ALA A 29 -32.92 26.85 0.46
C ALA A 29 -32.61 28.34 0.20
N ALA A 30 -33.16 29.24 1.03
CA ALA A 30 -33.00 30.69 0.84
C ALA A 30 -31.65 31.21 1.36
N ASP A 31 -31.01 30.48 2.27
CA ASP A 31 -29.71 30.84 2.83
C ASP A 31 -28.85 29.57 3.01
N PRO A 32 -27.95 29.23 2.08
CA PRO A 32 -27.04 28.09 2.25
C PRO A 32 -25.94 28.34 3.29
N ASP A 33 -25.85 29.53 3.90
CA ASP A 33 -24.78 29.84 4.85
C ASP A 33 -24.90 29.03 6.14
N TRP A 34 -26.09 28.54 6.51
CA TRP A 34 -26.21 27.61 7.65
C TRP A 34 -25.48 26.29 7.39
N ILE A 35 -25.47 25.77 6.15
CA ILE A 35 -24.70 24.57 5.79
C ILE A 35 -23.21 24.86 5.89
N ARG A 36 -22.77 26.05 5.47
CA ARG A 36 -21.38 26.51 5.63
C ARG A 36 -21.00 26.76 7.09
N SER A 37 -21.98 27.08 7.96
CA SER A 37 -21.78 27.26 9.40
C SER A 37 -21.64 25.93 10.14
N LEU A 38 -22.09 24.81 9.54
CA LEU A 38 -21.85 23.49 10.09
C LEU A 38 -20.35 23.19 9.95
N ARG A 39 -19.68 22.98 11.09
CA ARG A 39 -18.28 22.53 11.17
C ARG A 39 -18.20 21.07 10.74
N LEU A 40 -18.40 20.79 9.46
CA LEU A 40 -18.42 19.44 8.91
C LEU A 40 -17.02 19.02 8.48
N SER A 41 -16.65 17.78 8.78
CA SER A 41 -15.50 17.10 8.19
C SER A 41 -15.93 15.85 7.46
N LEU A 42 -15.25 15.51 6.36
CA LEU A 42 -15.50 14.30 5.57
C LEU A 42 -14.59 13.18 6.07
N LEU A 43 -15.18 12.14 6.66
CA LEU A 43 -14.48 10.94 7.14
C LEU A 43 -15.04 9.71 6.43
N LYS A 44 -14.23 9.06 5.59
CA LYS A 44 -14.60 7.84 4.83
C LYS A 44 -16.00 7.96 4.21
N ASP A 45 -16.20 9.02 3.43
CA ASP A 45 -17.44 9.31 2.69
C ASP A 45 -18.66 9.72 3.54
N LYS A 46 -18.47 10.03 4.83
CA LYS A 46 -19.52 10.56 5.71
C LYS A 46 -19.14 11.94 6.23
N TYR A 47 -20.10 12.87 6.17
CA TYR A 47 -19.97 14.14 6.85
C TYR A 47 -20.24 13.95 8.35
N VAL A 48 -19.31 14.41 9.18
CA VAL A 48 -19.41 14.38 10.64
C VAL A 48 -19.38 15.82 11.15
N LEU A 49 -20.33 16.16 12.03
CA LEU A 49 -20.31 17.43 12.74
C LEU A 49 -19.19 17.39 13.79
N LEU A 50 -18.27 18.32 13.71
CA LEU A 50 -17.19 18.48 14.67
C LEU A 50 -17.70 19.24 15.89
N SER A 51 -17.31 18.79 17.08
CA SER A 51 -17.48 19.61 18.27
C SER A 51 -16.63 20.88 18.15
N PRO A 52 -16.98 21.97 18.86
CA PRO A 52 -16.20 23.20 18.82
C PRO A 52 -14.72 22.98 19.13
N GLU A 53 -14.43 22.14 20.12
CA GLU A 53 -13.07 21.82 20.59
C GLU A 53 -12.27 21.05 19.51
N VAL A 54 -12.90 20.09 18.84
CA VAL A 54 -12.23 19.33 17.75
C VAL A 54 -11.97 20.24 16.56
N TYR A 55 -12.91 21.12 16.22
CA TYR A 55 -12.71 22.08 15.14
C TYR A 55 -11.57 23.07 15.45
N GLU A 56 -11.55 23.64 16.66
CA GLU A 56 -10.46 24.53 17.09
C GLU A 56 -9.11 23.82 17.07
N ALA A 57 -9.02 22.58 17.56
CA ALA A 57 -7.78 21.80 17.49
C ALA A 57 -7.33 21.51 16.04
N LEU A 58 -8.27 21.32 15.11
CA LEU A 58 -7.95 21.14 13.70
C LEU A 58 -7.51 22.45 13.03
N GLU A 59 -8.12 23.58 13.39
CA GLU A 59 -7.68 24.90 12.92
C GLU A 59 -6.29 25.25 13.47
N ASP A 60 -6.02 24.97 14.74
CA ASP A 60 -4.69 25.10 15.34
C ASP A 60 -3.66 24.24 14.59
N LEU A 61 -4.01 22.99 14.28
CA LEU A 61 -3.16 22.09 13.50
C LEU A 61 -2.93 22.61 12.07
N ASN A 62 -3.96 23.13 11.40
CA ASN A 62 -3.85 23.75 10.09
C ASN A 62 -2.95 25.00 10.14
N GLY A 63 -3.01 25.76 11.24
CA GLY A 63 -2.14 26.91 11.48
C GLY A 63 -0.66 26.56 11.62
N ILE A 64 -0.34 25.34 12.08
CA ILE A 64 1.04 24.82 12.11
C ILE A 64 1.52 24.45 10.70
N MET A 65 0.63 23.94 9.85
CA MET A 65 0.92 23.50 8.48
C MET A 65 0.89 24.68 7.50
N ASP A 66 1.71 25.68 7.78
CA ASP A 66 1.76 26.92 7.01
C ASP A 66 2.78 26.87 5.84
N LYS A 67 2.99 28.03 5.22
CA LYS A 67 3.92 28.20 4.11
C LYS A 67 5.35 27.80 4.48
N ASP A 68 5.77 27.95 5.74
CA ASP A 68 7.14 27.67 6.16
C ASP A 68 7.42 26.17 6.14
N VAL A 69 6.44 25.32 6.45
CA VAL A 69 6.55 23.87 6.28
C VAL A 69 6.75 23.50 4.81
N VAL A 70 5.98 24.11 3.91
CA VAL A 70 6.11 23.87 2.46
C VAL A 70 7.48 24.32 1.95
N LEU A 71 7.94 25.50 2.36
CA LEU A 71 9.27 26.00 2.01
C LEU A 71 10.39 25.15 2.58
N TRP A 72 10.21 24.60 3.78
CA TRP A 72 11.17 23.69 4.38
C TRP A 72 11.28 22.38 3.59
N VAL A 73 10.15 21.78 3.19
CA VAL A 73 10.14 20.59 2.30
C VAL A 73 10.82 20.91 0.98
N ALA A 74 10.47 22.04 0.35
CA ALA A 74 11.10 22.48 -0.90
C ALA A 74 12.61 22.70 -0.75
N SER A 75 13.09 23.14 0.41
CA SER A 75 14.52 23.35 0.68
C SER A 75 15.35 22.05 0.71
N MET A 76 14.70 20.89 0.82
CA MET A 76 15.36 19.57 0.75
C MET A 76 15.43 19.02 -0.68
N TYR A 77 14.89 19.72 -1.67
CA TYR A 77 14.97 19.31 -3.07
C TYR A 77 16.40 19.40 -3.58
N ASP A 78 16.88 18.31 -4.17
CA ASP A 78 18.14 18.25 -4.88
C ASP A 78 17.92 18.54 -6.36
N PRO A 79 18.31 19.73 -6.87
CA PRO A 79 18.09 20.06 -8.26
C PRO A 79 18.90 19.20 -9.22
N ASP A 80 20.01 18.60 -8.79
CA ASP A 80 20.87 17.80 -9.68
C ASP A 80 20.28 16.42 -9.91
N SER A 81 19.88 15.73 -8.84
CA SER A 81 19.29 14.39 -8.95
C SER A 81 17.77 14.41 -9.20
N GLY A 82 17.07 15.45 -8.78
CA GLY A 82 15.61 15.52 -8.79
C GLY A 82 14.93 14.87 -7.58
N GLY A 83 15.69 14.37 -6.60
CA GLY A 83 15.16 13.78 -5.37
C GLY A 83 15.10 14.76 -4.20
N PHE A 84 14.77 14.24 -3.02
CA PHE A 84 14.77 14.99 -1.76
C PHE A 84 15.71 14.34 -0.74
N TYR A 85 16.42 15.17 0.02
CA TYR A 85 17.19 14.76 1.19
C TYR A 85 16.26 14.46 2.37
N TYR A 86 16.68 13.54 3.26
CA TYR A 86 15.94 13.23 4.48
C TYR A 86 15.85 14.41 5.46
N ALA A 87 16.88 15.26 5.47
CA ALA A 87 16.95 16.43 6.33
C ALA A 87 17.82 17.51 5.69
N ARG A 88 17.51 18.77 6.01
CA ARG A 88 18.31 19.93 5.58
C ARG A 88 19.79 19.84 5.99
N SER A 89 20.08 19.23 7.14
CA SER A 89 21.45 19.06 7.62
C SER A 89 22.25 18.07 6.78
N ALA A 90 21.62 17.22 5.98
CA ALA A 90 22.27 16.24 5.11
C ALA A 90 22.86 16.86 3.83
N ILE A 91 22.38 18.04 3.44
CA ILE A 91 22.78 18.70 2.19
C ILE A 91 24.26 19.08 2.25
N GLY A 92 25.03 18.66 1.24
CA GLY A 92 26.46 18.92 1.14
C GLY A 92 27.35 18.13 2.12
N ARG A 93 26.78 17.19 2.88
CA ARG A 93 27.56 16.32 3.77
C ARG A 93 27.99 15.03 3.05
N PRO A 94 29.29 14.69 3.09
CA PRO A 94 29.77 13.41 2.55
C PRO A 94 29.00 12.23 3.14
N GLY A 95 28.61 11.27 2.29
CA GLY A 95 27.86 10.09 2.69
C GLY A 95 26.33 10.24 2.73
N PHE A 96 25.82 11.45 2.50
CA PHE A 96 24.38 11.70 2.37
C PHE A 96 24.03 12.15 0.95
N ALA A 97 22.92 11.64 0.42
CA ALA A 97 22.33 12.04 -0.85
C ALA A 97 20.80 12.00 -0.74
N ALA A 98 20.13 12.54 -1.76
CA ALA A 98 18.70 12.33 -1.93
C ALA A 98 18.39 10.83 -2.13
N ASP A 99 17.36 10.36 -1.41
CA ASP A 99 17.02 8.95 -1.32
C ASP A 99 15.55 8.66 -1.70
N ILE A 100 15.26 7.41 -2.04
CA ILE A 100 13.94 6.95 -2.49
C ILE A 100 12.85 7.25 -1.45
N GLU A 101 13.15 7.03 -0.17
CA GLU A 101 12.16 7.15 0.90
C GLU A 101 11.76 8.60 1.10
N SER A 102 12.73 9.46 1.32
CA SER A 102 12.55 10.90 1.50
C SER A 102 11.87 11.53 0.28
N THR A 103 12.26 11.11 -0.92
CA THR A 103 11.64 11.57 -2.18
C THR A 103 10.19 11.10 -2.31
N SER A 104 9.88 9.85 -1.96
CA SER A 104 8.51 9.34 -1.99
C SER A 104 7.61 10.02 -0.95
N GLN A 105 8.16 10.35 0.24
CA GLN A 105 7.44 11.09 1.27
C GLN A 105 7.18 12.53 0.84
N ALA A 106 8.16 13.22 0.24
CA ALA A 106 7.97 14.54 -0.34
C ALA A 106 6.91 14.52 -1.45
N LEU A 107 6.87 13.46 -2.27
CA LEU A 107 5.82 13.28 -3.28
C LEU A 107 4.44 13.09 -2.65
N GLY A 108 4.35 12.28 -1.59
CA GLY A 108 3.14 12.10 -0.79
C GLY A 108 2.65 13.42 -0.18
N PHE A 109 3.58 14.21 0.37
CA PHE A 109 3.31 15.55 0.87
C PHE A 109 2.75 16.47 -0.23
N MET A 110 3.37 16.50 -1.41
CA MET A 110 2.87 17.29 -2.54
C MET A 110 1.46 16.87 -2.98
N ARG A 111 1.14 15.58 -2.88
CA ARG A 111 -0.22 15.07 -3.18
C ARG A 111 -1.23 15.50 -2.13
N SER A 112 -0.93 15.33 -0.85
CA SER A 112 -1.87 15.64 0.23
C SER A 112 -2.16 17.14 0.37
N HIS A 113 -1.27 18.00 -0.14
CA HIS A 113 -1.42 19.46 -0.09
C HIS A 113 -1.82 20.08 -1.43
N GLY A 114 -2.32 19.29 -2.39
CA GLY A 114 -2.86 19.77 -3.66
C GLY A 114 -1.82 20.26 -4.70
N MET A 115 -0.53 20.22 -4.38
CA MET A 115 0.55 20.70 -5.26
C MET A 115 0.89 19.75 -6.41
N PHE A 116 0.43 18.50 -6.35
CA PHE A 116 0.82 17.46 -7.31
C PHE A 116 0.32 17.69 -8.73
N ASN A 117 -0.90 18.21 -8.89
CA ASN A 117 -1.51 18.44 -10.21
C ASN A 117 -0.89 19.66 -10.91
N ASP A 118 -0.52 20.68 -10.14
CA ASP A 118 0.09 21.92 -10.64
C ASP A 118 1.63 21.84 -10.73
N MET A 119 2.21 20.67 -10.44
CA MET A 119 3.66 20.45 -10.49
C MET A 119 4.20 20.76 -11.90
N PRO A 120 5.23 21.63 -12.02
CA PRO A 120 5.84 21.94 -13.30
C PRO A 120 6.35 20.69 -14.02
N ALA A 121 6.14 20.61 -15.34
CA ALA A 121 6.48 19.42 -16.14
C ALA A 121 7.95 18.99 -16.00
N HIS A 122 8.88 19.95 -15.90
CA HIS A 122 10.29 19.65 -15.73
C HIS A 122 10.62 19.05 -14.34
N ILE A 123 9.89 19.43 -13.29
CA ILE A 123 10.03 18.84 -11.95
C ILE A 123 9.46 17.42 -11.96
N ARG A 124 8.29 17.22 -12.57
CA ARG A 124 7.69 15.90 -12.78
C ARG A 124 8.68 14.97 -13.49
N GLN A 125 9.28 15.43 -14.58
CA GLN A 125 10.26 14.65 -15.32
C GLN A 125 11.50 14.32 -14.49
N LYS A 126 12.01 15.26 -13.68
CA LYS A 126 13.14 15.00 -12.78
C LYS A 126 12.82 13.94 -11.72
N LEU A 127 11.62 13.96 -11.15
CA LEU A 127 11.18 12.92 -10.21
C LEU A 127 11.07 11.55 -10.87
N ILE A 128 10.51 11.48 -12.09
CA ILE A 128 10.45 10.23 -12.87
C ILE A 128 11.86 9.69 -13.10
N THR A 129 12.76 10.54 -13.62
CA THR A 129 14.15 10.17 -13.88
C THR A 129 14.88 9.77 -12.60
N PHE A 130 14.62 10.45 -11.48
CA PHE A 130 15.17 10.08 -10.17
C PHE A 130 14.80 8.64 -9.81
N PHE A 131 13.51 8.27 -9.74
CA PHE A 131 13.11 6.92 -9.35
C PHE A 131 13.60 5.86 -10.34
N GLN A 132 13.51 6.14 -11.64
CA GLN A 132 14.00 5.24 -12.70
C GLN A 132 15.51 4.98 -12.59
N SER A 133 16.31 6.01 -12.28
CA SER A 133 17.77 5.87 -12.11
C SER A 133 18.18 4.97 -10.94
N ARG A 134 17.26 4.71 -10.00
CA ARG A 134 17.51 3.85 -8.84
C ARG A 134 17.23 2.38 -9.11
N GLN A 135 16.65 2.05 -10.27
CA GLN A 135 16.34 0.68 -10.60
C GLN A 135 17.58 -0.07 -11.05
N ASP A 136 17.86 -1.18 -10.40
CA ASP A 136 18.89 -2.12 -10.81
C ASP A 136 18.40 -2.98 -11.99
N PRO A 137 19.09 -2.99 -13.14
CA PRO A 137 18.63 -3.74 -14.32
C PRO A 137 18.63 -5.26 -14.09
N VAL A 138 19.59 -5.75 -13.31
CA VAL A 138 19.82 -7.18 -13.11
C VAL A 138 18.70 -7.79 -12.29
N THR A 139 18.34 -7.18 -11.17
CA THR A 139 17.38 -7.71 -10.20
C THR A 139 15.99 -7.09 -10.30
N GLY A 140 15.89 -5.86 -10.84
CA GLY A 140 14.66 -5.08 -10.92
C GLY A 140 14.31 -4.32 -9.64
N TYR A 141 15.11 -4.47 -8.57
CA TYR A 141 14.95 -3.74 -7.31
C TYR A 141 15.42 -2.29 -7.42
N PHE A 142 15.07 -1.48 -6.42
CA PHE A 142 15.44 -0.06 -6.36
C PHE A 142 16.40 0.20 -5.20
N PHE A 143 17.56 0.79 -5.50
CA PHE A 143 18.63 1.05 -4.53
C PHE A 143 19.11 2.49 -4.60
N ASP A 144 19.36 3.08 -3.43
CA ASP A 144 20.05 4.36 -3.36
C ASP A 144 21.55 4.15 -3.61
N PRO A 145 22.21 4.96 -4.45
CA PRO A 145 23.62 4.79 -4.78
C PRO A 145 24.53 4.75 -3.55
N GLN A 146 24.18 5.48 -2.48
CA GLN A 146 24.96 5.53 -1.25
C GLN A 146 24.96 4.21 -0.44
N PHE A 147 23.99 3.32 -0.69
CA PHE A 147 23.89 2.02 -0.01
C PHE A 147 24.12 0.84 -0.96
N GLY A 148 23.82 1.00 -2.25
CA GLY A 148 23.82 -0.10 -3.22
C GLY A 148 22.82 -1.20 -2.82
N SER A 149 23.13 -2.43 -3.22
CA SER A 149 22.29 -3.61 -2.93
C SER A 149 22.47 -4.17 -1.51
N ASN A 150 23.45 -3.69 -0.75
CA ASN A 150 23.73 -4.14 0.61
C ASN A 150 22.82 -3.45 1.63
N VAL A 151 21.53 -3.76 1.58
CA VAL A 151 20.50 -3.21 2.47
C VAL A 151 19.69 -4.33 3.10
N SER A 152 19.04 -4.02 4.23
CA SER A 152 18.11 -4.97 4.87
C SER A 152 16.96 -5.33 3.94
N ASN A 153 16.33 -6.48 4.22
CA ASN A 153 15.10 -6.90 3.58
C ASN A 153 14.06 -5.77 3.55
N ALA A 154 13.74 -5.24 4.73
CA ALA A 154 12.74 -4.20 4.89
C ALA A 154 13.04 -2.96 4.03
N LYS A 155 14.30 -2.51 3.97
CA LYS A 155 14.67 -1.36 3.13
C LYS A 155 14.55 -1.69 1.64
N ARG A 156 15.00 -2.87 1.20
CA ARG A 156 14.87 -3.30 -0.21
C ARG A 156 13.39 -3.33 -0.64
N SER A 157 12.53 -3.98 0.15
CA SER A 157 11.10 -4.12 -0.15
C SER A 157 10.37 -2.78 -0.10
N ARG A 158 10.69 -1.93 0.89
CA ARG A 158 10.15 -0.57 0.98
C ARG A 158 10.56 0.30 -0.21
N ASN A 159 11.84 0.30 -0.57
CA ASN A 159 12.35 1.05 -1.71
C ASN A 159 11.63 0.64 -3.00
N LEU A 160 11.43 -0.67 -3.22
CA LEU A 160 10.66 -1.19 -4.36
C LEU A 160 9.23 -0.67 -4.36
N TYR A 161 8.50 -0.82 -3.24
CA TYR A 161 7.11 -0.37 -3.12
C TYR A 161 6.98 1.15 -3.36
N GLN A 162 7.83 1.95 -2.72
CA GLN A 162 7.78 3.41 -2.81
C GLN A 162 8.14 3.91 -4.21
N ALA A 163 9.18 3.35 -4.85
CA ALA A 163 9.58 3.76 -6.19
C ALA A 163 8.50 3.40 -7.23
N VAL A 164 7.95 2.18 -7.17
CA VAL A 164 6.88 1.75 -8.08
C VAL A 164 5.62 2.60 -7.89
N GLY A 165 5.18 2.81 -6.64
CA GLY A 165 4.01 3.65 -6.36
C GLY A 165 4.20 5.11 -6.78
N ALA A 166 5.41 5.66 -6.62
CA ALA A 166 5.74 7.00 -7.06
C ALA A 166 5.72 7.13 -8.58
N LEU A 167 6.34 6.20 -9.32
CA LEU A 167 6.33 6.16 -10.78
C LEU A 167 4.90 6.06 -11.32
N GLN A 168 4.10 5.14 -10.78
CA GLN A 168 2.70 5.00 -11.15
C GLN A 168 1.92 6.30 -10.93
N SER A 169 2.11 6.95 -9.77
CA SER A 169 1.45 8.23 -9.46
C SER A 169 1.85 9.33 -10.44
N LEU A 170 3.13 9.36 -10.83
CA LEU A 170 3.68 10.32 -11.80
C LEU A 170 3.27 10.05 -13.25
N GLY A 171 2.63 8.91 -13.53
CA GLY A 171 2.23 8.48 -14.87
C GLY A 171 3.39 7.86 -15.67
N ALA A 172 4.35 7.22 -14.98
CA ALA A 172 5.53 6.61 -15.57
C ALA A 172 5.68 5.14 -15.14
N GLU A 173 6.48 4.40 -15.91
CA GLU A 173 6.79 3.00 -15.65
C GLU A 173 8.26 2.82 -15.20
N PRO A 174 8.57 1.74 -14.47
CA PRO A 174 9.95 1.28 -14.27
C PRO A 174 10.69 1.08 -15.60
N LEU A 175 12.02 1.27 -15.61
CA LEU A 175 12.86 1.05 -16.80
C LEU A 175 13.07 -0.43 -17.13
N HIS A 176 13.08 -1.27 -16.10
CA HIS A 176 13.35 -2.70 -16.20
C HIS A 176 12.20 -3.51 -15.59
N PRO A 177 12.03 -4.78 -15.97
CA PRO A 177 11.01 -5.63 -15.36
C PRO A 177 11.15 -5.69 -13.84
N LEU A 178 10.04 -5.67 -13.11
CA LEU A 178 10.04 -5.76 -11.64
C LEU A 178 10.55 -7.13 -11.16
N PRO A 179 11.03 -7.26 -9.91
CA PRO A 179 11.70 -8.48 -9.44
C PRO A 179 10.84 -9.75 -9.55
N TYR A 180 9.54 -9.64 -9.33
CA TYR A 180 8.56 -10.73 -9.38
C TYR A 180 7.88 -10.89 -10.75
N SER A 181 8.29 -10.11 -11.76
CA SER A 181 7.63 -10.12 -13.06
C SER A 181 7.85 -11.44 -13.82
N PRO A 182 6.85 -11.93 -14.60
CA PRO A 182 6.99 -13.17 -15.37
C PRO A 182 8.18 -13.19 -16.33
N GLN A 183 8.59 -12.02 -16.83
CA GLN A 183 9.75 -11.86 -17.71
C GLN A 183 11.07 -12.29 -17.05
N ARG A 184 11.11 -12.36 -15.71
CA ARG A 184 12.28 -12.81 -14.94
C ARG A 184 12.25 -14.30 -14.61
N GLN A 185 11.16 -15.01 -14.93
CA GLN A 185 11.09 -16.45 -14.69
C GLN A 185 11.96 -17.20 -15.70
N ILE A 186 12.82 -18.07 -15.18
CA ILE A 186 13.49 -19.07 -16.01
C ILE A 186 12.53 -20.26 -16.14
N SER A 187 12.24 -20.65 -17.39
CA SER A 187 11.38 -21.80 -17.68
C SER A 187 11.83 -23.03 -16.89
N ARG A 188 10.93 -23.56 -16.07
CA ARG A 188 11.14 -24.78 -15.26
C ARG A 188 10.98 -26.07 -16.05
N ILE A 189 10.66 -26.02 -17.34
CA ILE A 189 10.44 -27.25 -18.11
C ILE A 189 11.80 -27.94 -18.31
N SER A 190 12.14 -28.85 -17.40
CA SER A 190 13.14 -29.86 -17.70
C SER A 190 12.56 -30.79 -18.77
N LEU A 191 13.40 -31.38 -19.62
CA LEU A 191 12.97 -32.41 -20.57
C LEU A 191 12.21 -33.53 -19.85
N ALA A 192 12.59 -33.85 -18.61
CA ALA A 192 11.90 -34.85 -17.79
C ALA A 192 10.46 -34.44 -17.43
N ASP A 193 10.20 -33.18 -17.09
CA ASP A 193 8.85 -32.68 -16.81
C ASP A 193 7.99 -32.63 -18.08
N LEU A 194 8.61 -32.31 -19.23
CA LEU A 194 7.95 -32.38 -20.54
C LEU A 194 7.57 -33.83 -20.90
N PHE A 195 8.47 -34.79 -20.66
CA PHE A 195 8.23 -36.21 -20.89
C PHE A 195 7.20 -36.80 -19.92
N ALA A 196 7.21 -36.37 -18.65
CA ALA A 196 6.21 -36.75 -17.66
C ALA A 196 4.83 -36.19 -18.02
N TRP A 197 4.76 -34.93 -18.47
CA TRP A 197 3.53 -34.29 -18.94
C TRP A 197 2.95 -34.94 -20.21
N LEU A 198 3.82 -35.43 -21.10
CA LEU A 198 3.42 -36.21 -22.28
C LEU A 198 3.22 -37.71 -22.00
N GLY A 199 3.37 -38.16 -20.74
CA GLY A 199 3.09 -39.55 -20.34
C GLY A 199 4.12 -40.59 -20.80
N TYR A 200 5.35 -40.19 -21.09
CA TYR A 200 6.41 -41.10 -21.54
C TYR A 200 7.53 -41.25 -20.50
N GLN A 201 7.67 -42.44 -19.91
CA GLN A 201 8.95 -42.92 -19.41
C GLN A 201 9.33 -44.20 -20.17
N ARG A 202 10.55 -44.25 -20.69
CA ARG A 202 11.14 -45.43 -21.30
C ARG A 202 11.63 -46.37 -20.20
N LEU A 203 10.74 -47.22 -19.68
CA LEU A 203 11.17 -48.45 -19.02
C LEU A 203 11.45 -49.48 -20.12
N GLY A 204 12.56 -50.22 -20.00
CA GLY A 204 13.06 -51.14 -21.02
C GLY A 204 12.05 -52.15 -21.55
N ASP A 205 12.48 -52.89 -22.56
CA ASP A 205 11.70 -53.52 -23.65
C ASP A 205 10.54 -54.50 -23.32
N LEU A 206 10.05 -54.66 -22.09
CA LEU A 206 9.06 -55.70 -21.76
C LEU A 206 8.02 -55.31 -20.69
N ALA A 207 7.22 -54.25 -20.90
CA ALA A 207 5.94 -54.10 -20.17
C ALA A 207 4.95 -53.15 -20.89
N PRO A 208 3.63 -53.44 -20.91
CA PRO A 208 2.62 -52.53 -21.46
C PRO A 208 2.36 -51.33 -20.53
N TYR A 209 2.12 -50.17 -21.14
CA TYR A 209 1.81 -48.90 -20.47
C TYR A 209 0.69 -49.08 -19.42
N ARG A 210 0.97 -48.71 -18.16
CA ARG A 210 -0.04 -48.58 -17.12
C ARG A 210 -0.28 -47.10 -16.86
N GLN A 211 -1.53 -46.66 -16.94
CA GLN A 211 -1.94 -45.34 -16.50
C GLN A 211 -1.72 -45.24 -14.98
N ILE A 212 -0.75 -44.44 -14.55
CA ILE A 212 -0.58 -44.10 -13.14
C ILE A 212 -1.55 -42.97 -12.84
N SER A 213 -2.38 -43.15 -11.82
CA SER A 213 -3.24 -42.10 -11.28
C SER A 213 -2.34 -40.93 -10.86
N MET A 214 -2.55 -39.78 -11.49
CA MET A 214 -1.83 -38.56 -11.15
C MET A 214 -2.15 -38.21 -9.70
N ALA A 215 -1.15 -38.29 -8.81
CA ALA A 215 -1.11 -37.31 -7.75
C ALA A 215 -0.97 -35.96 -8.45
N HIS A 216 -1.94 -35.07 -8.23
CA HIS A 216 -1.79 -33.67 -8.60
C HIS A 216 -0.41 -33.19 -8.16
N PRO A 217 0.30 -32.36 -8.95
CA PRO A 217 1.51 -31.72 -8.46
C PRO A 217 1.17 -31.10 -7.09
N VAL A 218 1.92 -31.49 -6.07
CA VAL A 218 1.77 -30.93 -4.73
C VAL A 218 1.79 -29.41 -4.89
N PRO A 219 0.75 -28.68 -4.44
CA PRO A 219 0.74 -27.23 -4.55
C PRO A 219 1.79 -26.64 -3.60
N GLY A 220 3.03 -26.56 -4.08
CA GLY A 220 4.14 -25.87 -3.42
C GLY A 220 4.47 -24.60 -4.20
N GLY A 221 3.51 -23.67 -4.22
CA GLY A 221 3.59 -22.38 -4.92
C GLY A 221 5.00 -21.78 -4.82
N GLY A 222 5.62 -21.48 -5.95
CA GLY A 222 6.99 -21.02 -5.96
C GLY A 222 7.43 -20.59 -7.36
N VAL A 223 8.20 -19.50 -7.42
CA VAL A 223 8.67 -18.89 -8.65
C VAL A 223 10.13 -19.21 -8.91
N ASN A 224 10.48 -19.50 -10.17
CA ASN A 224 11.86 -19.75 -10.59
C ASN A 224 12.53 -18.46 -11.07
N ILE A 225 12.76 -17.53 -10.16
CA ILE A 225 13.41 -16.25 -10.44
C ILE A 225 14.71 -16.19 -9.62
N PRO A 226 15.89 -16.40 -10.23
CA PRO A 226 17.15 -16.47 -9.49
C PRO A 226 17.55 -15.17 -8.78
N THR A 227 17.00 -14.04 -9.20
CA THR A 227 17.29 -12.73 -8.61
C THR A 227 16.40 -12.41 -7.43
N LEU A 228 15.36 -13.21 -7.15
CA LEU A 228 14.55 -13.05 -5.95
C LEU A 228 15.30 -13.57 -4.71
N PRO A 229 15.11 -12.93 -3.54
CA PRO A 229 15.44 -13.52 -2.26
C PRO A 229 14.94 -14.95 -2.12
N GLU A 230 15.72 -15.81 -1.47
CA GLU A 230 15.43 -17.23 -1.34
C GLU A 230 14.05 -17.51 -0.73
N TYR A 231 13.69 -16.77 0.33
CA TYR A 231 12.40 -16.91 1.02
C TYR A 231 11.17 -16.59 0.15
N LEU A 232 11.33 -15.99 -1.04
CA LEU A 232 10.23 -15.71 -1.97
C LEU A 232 10.09 -16.78 -3.07
N ARG A 233 10.96 -17.78 -3.09
CA ARG A 233 11.02 -18.75 -4.21
C ARG A 233 10.10 -19.95 -4.02
N SER A 234 9.68 -20.25 -2.80
CA SER A 234 8.69 -21.30 -2.51
C SER A 234 8.01 -21.09 -1.16
N ALA A 235 6.90 -21.78 -0.94
CA ALA A 235 6.19 -21.81 0.34
C ALA A 235 7.08 -22.32 1.48
N GLU A 236 7.89 -23.35 1.24
CA GLU A 236 8.78 -23.93 2.25
C GLU A 236 9.89 -22.94 2.65
N ALA A 237 10.50 -22.27 1.66
CA ALA A 237 11.53 -21.27 1.92
C ALA A 237 10.96 -20.05 2.67
N LEU A 238 9.72 -19.67 2.36
CA LEU A 238 9.02 -18.61 3.09
C LEU A 238 8.75 -19.01 4.54
N GLY A 239 8.25 -20.23 4.76
CA GLY A 239 7.99 -20.77 6.10
C GLY A 239 9.26 -20.78 6.96
N GLN A 240 10.38 -21.29 6.41
CA GLN A 240 11.67 -21.29 7.11
C GLN A 240 12.15 -19.88 7.47
N TRP A 241 11.94 -18.91 6.56
CA TRP A 241 12.30 -17.52 6.86
C TRP A 241 11.41 -16.93 7.95
N LEU A 242 10.10 -17.17 7.92
CA LEU A 242 9.16 -16.72 8.96
C LEU A 242 9.53 -17.29 10.34
N GLU A 243 9.86 -18.59 10.41
CA GLU A 243 10.32 -19.28 11.62
C GLU A 243 11.65 -18.72 12.14
N SER A 244 12.52 -18.23 11.26
CA SER A 244 13.83 -17.69 11.65
C SER A 244 13.79 -16.33 12.34
N LEU A 245 12.64 -15.62 12.30
CA LEU A 245 12.49 -14.31 12.93
C LEU A 245 12.25 -14.44 14.44
N ASP A 246 12.74 -13.47 15.22
CA ASP A 246 12.60 -13.48 16.68
C ASP A 246 11.23 -12.94 17.12
N TRP A 247 10.21 -13.80 17.04
CA TRP A 247 8.84 -13.49 17.47
C TRP A 247 8.65 -13.40 18.98
N VAL A 248 9.63 -13.86 19.77
CA VAL A 248 9.50 -13.92 21.24
C VAL A 248 10.10 -12.67 21.87
N ASN A 249 11.34 -12.33 21.54
CA ASN A 249 12.03 -11.19 22.17
C ASN A 249 11.92 -9.90 21.34
N HIS A 250 11.71 -10.01 20.03
CA HIS A 250 11.65 -8.87 19.11
C HIS A 250 10.48 -8.93 18.11
N PRO A 251 9.23 -9.16 18.56
CA PRO A 251 8.09 -9.34 17.67
C PRO A 251 7.81 -8.13 16.77
N TRP A 252 8.15 -6.89 17.19
CA TRP A 252 8.03 -5.73 16.30
C TRP A 252 8.97 -5.84 15.10
N SER A 253 10.23 -6.25 15.33
CA SER A 253 11.22 -6.43 14.26
C SER A 253 10.80 -7.55 13.31
N ALA A 254 10.29 -8.66 13.84
CA ALA A 254 9.72 -9.75 13.05
C ALA A 254 8.55 -9.26 12.19
N GLY A 255 7.55 -8.63 12.81
CA GLY A 255 6.40 -8.06 12.12
C GLY A 255 6.79 -6.99 11.09
N HIS A 256 7.80 -6.18 11.37
CA HIS A 256 8.32 -5.18 10.43
C HIS A 256 8.87 -5.82 9.15
N ASN A 257 9.66 -6.89 9.27
CA ASN A 257 10.22 -7.60 8.11
C ASN A 257 9.11 -8.24 7.27
N VAL A 258 8.16 -8.93 7.90
CA VAL A 258 7.02 -9.57 7.22
C VAL A 258 6.17 -8.52 6.50
N SER A 259 5.77 -7.47 7.22
CA SER A 259 4.97 -6.36 6.67
C SER A 259 5.64 -5.67 5.49
N SER A 260 6.95 -5.42 5.57
CA SER A 260 7.69 -4.81 4.46
C SER A 260 7.75 -5.71 3.22
N ALA A 261 7.83 -7.03 3.37
CA ALA A 261 7.86 -7.98 2.26
C ALA A 261 6.47 -8.30 1.66
N ARG A 262 5.36 -7.85 2.27
CA ARG A 262 3.98 -8.21 1.89
C ARG A 262 3.67 -8.09 0.41
N SER A 263 4.07 -6.97 -0.22
CA SER A 263 3.80 -6.74 -1.65
C SER A 263 4.46 -7.83 -2.51
N GLU A 264 5.72 -8.16 -2.25
CA GLU A 264 6.44 -9.17 -3.00
C GLU A 264 5.87 -10.57 -2.75
N ILE A 265 5.57 -10.91 -1.49
CA ILE A 265 4.91 -12.17 -1.10
C ILE A 265 3.59 -12.34 -1.84
N THR A 266 2.80 -11.27 -1.94
CA THR A 266 1.53 -11.26 -2.69
C THR A 266 1.77 -11.53 -4.17
N GLN A 267 2.75 -10.86 -4.77
CA GLN A 267 3.06 -10.96 -6.20
C GLN A 267 3.58 -12.34 -6.61
N VAL A 268 4.27 -13.05 -5.70
CA VAL A 268 4.72 -14.43 -5.94
C VAL A 268 3.71 -15.49 -5.51
N GLY A 269 2.52 -15.09 -5.05
CA GLY A 269 1.42 -16.00 -4.70
C GLY A 269 1.64 -16.79 -3.42
N LEU A 270 2.33 -16.21 -2.43
CA LEU A 270 2.70 -16.88 -1.17
C LEU A 270 1.98 -16.29 0.06
N LEU A 271 0.90 -15.53 -0.15
CA LEU A 271 0.26 -14.80 0.93
C LEU A 271 -0.37 -15.71 1.98
N ASP A 272 -0.95 -16.84 1.56
CA ASP A 272 -1.61 -17.81 2.44
C ASP A 272 -0.64 -18.43 3.45
N VAL A 273 0.61 -18.67 3.05
CA VAL A 273 1.68 -19.16 3.94
C VAL A 273 1.93 -18.19 5.10
N VAL A 274 1.84 -16.88 4.84
CA VAL A 274 1.99 -15.87 5.89
C VAL A 274 0.79 -15.88 6.82
N TYR A 275 -0.44 -15.95 6.28
CA TYR A 275 -1.65 -16.01 7.10
C TYR A 275 -1.65 -17.20 8.04
N GLU A 276 -1.42 -18.40 7.51
CA GLU A 276 -1.35 -19.63 8.28
C GLU A 276 -0.30 -19.52 9.40
N PHE A 277 0.88 -18.97 9.08
CA PHE A 277 1.95 -18.80 10.06
C PHE A 277 1.59 -17.79 11.15
N ILE A 278 1.19 -16.55 10.80
CA ILE A 278 0.97 -15.49 11.78
C ILE A 278 -0.24 -15.79 12.67
N GLU A 279 -1.27 -16.45 12.16
CA GLU A 279 -2.40 -16.94 12.96
C GLU A 279 -1.96 -18.07 13.90
N GLY A 280 -1.12 -18.98 13.41
CA GLY A 280 -0.60 -20.10 14.19
C GLY A 280 0.26 -19.70 15.39
N ILE A 281 0.97 -18.56 15.30
CA ILE A 281 1.83 -18.05 16.38
C ILE A 281 1.19 -16.93 17.21
N GLN A 282 -0.05 -16.53 16.91
CA GLN A 282 -0.75 -15.49 17.68
C GLN A 282 -1.00 -16.00 19.10
N ASN A 283 -0.67 -15.19 20.10
CA ASN A 283 -0.89 -15.55 21.50
C ASN A 283 -2.40 -15.58 21.80
N PRO A 284 -2.99 -16.72 22.18
CA PRO A 284 -4.44 -16.85 22.37
C PRO A 284 -4.96 -16.11 23.59
N GLU A 285 -4.11 -15.78 24.57
CA GLU A 285 -4.50 -15.05 25.77
C GLU A 285 -4.49 -13.53 25.55
N THR A 286 -3.52 -13.04 24.78
CA THR A 286 -3.31 -11.59 24.57
C THR A 286 -3.90 -11.09 23.26
N GLY A 287 -4.04 -11.95 22.25
CA GLY A 287 -4.36 -11.58 20.87
C GLY A 287 -3.20 -10.89 20.14
N LEU A 288 -2.00 -10.85 20.72
CA LEU A 288 -0.81 -10.18 20.16
C LEU A 288 0.25 -11.20 19.74
N TRP A 289 1.32 -10.73 19.10
CA TRP A 289 2.49 -11.54 18.74
C TRP A 289 3.61 -11.32 19.75
N GLY A 290 4.02 -12.39 20.42
CA GLY A 290 4.94 -12.38 21.55
C GLY A 290 4.27 -12.81 22.87
N PRO A 291 5.06 -12.95 23.94
CA PRO A 291 4.56 -13.46 25.22
C PRO A 291 3.78 -12.41 26.03
N GLY A 292 3.98 -11.12 25.78
CA GLY A 292 3.52 -10.04 26.67
C GLY A 292 2.39 -9.16 26.12
N ARG A 293 2.20 -8.04 26.84
CA ARG A 293 1.34 -6.91 26.47
C ARG A 293 2.14 -5.60 26.59
N THR A 294 3.37 -5.60 26.09
CA THR A 294 4.25 -4.42 26.14
C THR A 294 4.09 -3.59 24.86
N LEU A 295 4.81 -2.47 24.79
CA LEU A 295 4.86 -1.66 23.57
C LEU A 295 5.36 -2.46 22.37
N GLU A 296 6.21 -3.46 22.58
CA GLU A 296 6.79 -4.26 21.50
C GLU A 296 5.70 -5.12 20.81
N GLU A 297 4.89 -5.85 21.58
CA GLU A 297 3.81 -6.69 21.01
C GLU A 297 2.68 -5.86 20.40
N VAL A 298 2.34 -4.71 21.01
CA VAL A 298 1.38 -3.77 20.42
C VAL A 298 1.92 -3.23 19.10
N SER A 299 3.20 -2.86 19.04
CA SER A 299 3.82 -2.34 17.83
C SER A 299 3.94 -3.43 16.76
N ALA A 300 4.16 -4.69 17.13
CA ALA A 300 4.12 -5.84 16.23
C ALA A 300 2.73 -6.01 15.60
N ALA A 301 1.67 -5.94 16.41
CA ALA A 301 0.29 -5.99 15.92
C ALA A 301 0.00 -4.86 14.92
N LEU A 302 0.49 -3.64 15.17
CA LEU A 302 0.39 -2.52 14.22
C LEU A 302 1.15 -2.76 12.91
N LYS A 303 2.27 -3.50 12.94
CA LYS A 303 2.98 -3.89 11.71
C LYS A 303 2.22 -4.94 10.91
N LEU A 304 1.59 -5.89 11.59
CA LEU A 304 0.86 -6.99 10.98
C LEU A 304 -0.58 -6.62 10.60
N SER A 305 -1.12 -5.50 11.08
CA SER A 305 -2.52 -5.11 10.83
C SER A 305 -2.89 -5.05 9.35
N GLY A 306 -1.93 -4.77 8.46
CA GLY A 306 -2.14 -4.75 7.00
C GLY A 306 -2.45 -6.13 6.39
N TYR A 307 -2.28 -7.22 7.13
CA TYR A 307 -2.76 -8.55 6.74
C TYR A 307 -4.25 -8.75 7.08
N PHE A 308 -4.78 -8.02 8.07
CA PHE A 308 -6.17 -8.19 8.53
C PHE A 308 -7.13 -7.10 8.04
N SER A 309 -6.68 -6.27 7.09
CA SER A 309 -7.40 -5.08 6.58
C SER A 309 -7.85 -5.22 5.14
#